data_AF-A0A401UN47-F1
#
_entry.id   AF-A0A401UN47-F1
#
_cell.length_a   1.000
_cell.length_b   1.000
_cell.length_c   1.000
_cell.angle_alpha   90.00
_cell.angle_beta   90.00
_cell.angle_gamma   90.00
#
_symmetry.space_group_name_H-M   'P 1'
#
loop_
_entity.id
_entity.type
_entity.pdbx_description
1 polymer ?
#
loop_
_entity_poly.entity_id
_entity_poly.type
_entity_poly.pdbx_seq_one_letter_code
_entity_poly.pdbx_strand_id
1 'polypeptide(L)'
;MIVKTKISQAIMEYLKQNEIVNLNIIGIIENEPLAEIYVDKEQLSRGVLVRYEYFNYIYTEDDVFLDEVLKTLFKDNFYGFSGVYRPLAQKIRERYLVTWESRCSLHYLPKENLDLSLVKNTVESINIKDAETVDNFYTYRNPDSLKTIEKDISHRPSSAIYSNGDIASWVLVHNDNSMGIMFTKDEYRKNNYAVDTSIDLSSKIMKLGKIPFLQINEANNMSPGLAAKCGFIKYGYSDWFGIIEGTPKDLIDSNNQSRNNHIKAIEGFRYIDDKELNCMYLPPYILNSEYEKIEGFAIEKATNSEMIDTWCGTFIAALEIKEIEKNTFKNIVYNAVTNIENGYTLYNGILNGEVVSTTAFSKLDTDVLGLYFGAVKPSLRGRGIGRATVIKTIKDVTKNDDIEFILLQSPDKYVDMLEKIGFVHSHYINNDMDI
;
A
#
# COMPACT_ATOMS: atom_id res chain seq x y z
N MET A 1 28.31 12.44 5.37
CA MET A 1 27.41 12.64 6.53
C MET A 1 26.22 13.42 6.03
N ILE A 2 25.02 12.89 6.20
CA ILE A 2 23.79 13.54 5.77
C ILE A 2 23.38 14.60 6.80
N VAL A 3 23.09 15.81 6.32
CA VAL A 3 22.72 16.95 7.14
C VAL A 3 21.39 17.54 6.66
N LYS A 4 20.55 17.94 7.61
CA LYS A 4 19.34 18.73 7.33
C LYS A 4 19.75 20.17 7.07
N THR A 5 19.24 20.78 6.00
CA THR A 5 19.56 22.16 5.62
C THR A 5 18.31 22.91 5.15
N LYS A 6 18.48 24.20 4.86
CA LYS A 6 17.47 25.03 4.21
C LYS A 6 17.68 25.00 2.70
N ILE A 7 16.65 25.39 1.95
CA ILE A 7 16.80 25.55 0.51
C ILE A 7 17.90 26.56 0.17
N SER A 8 18.74 26.20 -0.80
CA SER A 8 19.84 27.03 -1.31
C SER A 8 19.84 27.03 -2.84
N GLN A 9 20.51 28.03 -3.42
CA GLN A 9 20.68 28.12 -4.86
C GLN A 9 21.39 26.88 -5.43
N ALA A 10 22.41 26.36 -4.73
CA ALA A 10 23.16 25.17 -5.16
C ALA A 10 22.28 23.90 -5.22
N ILE A 11 21.33 23.74 -4.29
CA ILE A 11 20.37 22.63 -4.29
C ILE A 11 19.46 22.73 -5.51
N MET A 12 18.92 23.92 -5.78
CA MET A 12 18.07 24.14 -6.95
C MET A 12 18.82 23.95 -8.26
N GLU A 13 20.07 24.40 -8.34
CA GLU A 13 20.94 24.19 -9.50
C GLU A 13 21.23 22.71 -9.73
N TYR A 14 21.50 21.94 -8.68
CA TYR A 14 21.68 20.49 -8.75
C TYR A 14 20.43 19.80 -9.33
N LEU A 15 19.25 20.08 -8.79
CA LEU A 15 18.00 19.49 -9.28
C LEU A 15 17.71 19.88 -10.73
N LYS A 16 18.04 21.12 -11.13
CA LYS A 16 17.83 21.62 -12.50
C LYS A 16 18.78 21.00 -13.55
N GLN A 17 19.86 20.34 -13.16
CA GLN A 17 20.71 19.59 -14.11
C GLN A 17 19.91 18.48 -14.81
N ASN A 18 18.94 17.89 -14.11
CA ASN A 18 17.99 16.92 -14.63
C ASN A 18 16.55 17.38 -14.30
N GLU A 19 16.24 18.62 -14.68
CA GLU A 19 15.01 19.33 -14.28
C GLU A 19 13.73 18.51 -14.46
N ILE A 20 13.53 17.88 -15.62
CA ILE A 20 12.30 17.12 -15.91
C ILE A 20 12.08 15.98 -14.91
N VAL A 21 13.15 15.26 -14.55
CA VAL A 21 13.10 14.17 -13.55
C VAL A 21 12.73 14.69 -12.17
N ASN A 22 13.14 15.92 -11.87
CA ASN A 22 13.07 16.52 -10.54
C ASN A 22 11.92 17.51 -10.35
N LEU A 23 11.00 17.62 -11.32
CA LEU A 23 9.87 18.56 -11.25
C LEU A 23 9.02 18.38 -9.98
N ASN A 24 8.83 17.13 -9.52
CA ASN A 24 8.12 16.84 -8.28
C ASN A 24 8.89 17.29 -7.03
N ILE A 25 10.20 17.01 -6.96
CA ILE A 25 11.07 17.45 -5.85
C ILE A 25 11.07 18.98 -5.77
N ILE A 26 11.23 19.65 -6.92
CA ILE A 26 11.19 21.11 -7.02
C ILE A 26 9.83 21.63 -6.53
N GLY A 27 8.72 21.00 -6.95
CA GLY A 27 7.39 21.42 -6.54
C GLY A 27 7.14 21.31 -5.05
N ILE A 28 7.59 20.23 -4.42
CA ILE A 28 7.48 20.08 -2.96
C ILE A 28 8.28 21.16 -2.23
N ILE A 29 9.52 21.43 -2.65
CA ILE A 29 10.35 22.49 -2.06
C ILE A 29 9.67 23.87 -2.17
N GLU A 30 9.05 24.16 -3.31
CA GLU A 30 8.40 25.45 -3.55
C GLU A 30 7.08 25.62 -2.79
N ASN A 31 6.30 24.55 -2.69
CA ASN A 31 4.92 24.63 -2.23
C ASN A 31 4.74 24.23 -0.75
N GLU A 32 5.68 23.48 -0.17
CA GLU A 32 5.56 22.95 1.19
C GLU A 32 6.67 23.50 2.10
N PRO A 33 6.43 24.60 2.81
CA PRO A 33 7.45 25.26 3.64
C PRO A 33 7.91 24.42 4.84
N LEU A 34 7.15 23.37 5.18
CA LEU A 34 7.51 22.41 6.22
C LEU A 34 8.32 21.21 5.70
N ALA A 35 8.57 21.14 4.39
CA ALA A 35 9.39 20.08 3.82
C ALA A 35 10.83 20.16 4.36
N GLU A 36 11.35 19.01 4.76
CA GLU A 36 12.70 18.87 5.28
C GLU A 36 13.65 18.49 4.15
N ILE A 37 14.76 19.22 4.02
CA ILE A 37 15.73 19.00 2.94
C ILE A 37 17.02 18.45 3.53
N TYR A 38 17.52 17.37 2.95
CA TYR A 38 18.72 16.65 3.36
C TYR A 38 19.71 16.54 2.20
N VAL A 39 20.97 16.85 2.51
CA VAL A 39 22.11 16.81 1.59
C VAL A 39 23.33 16.24 2.31
N ASP A 40 24.38 15.89 1.58
CA ASP A 40 25.66 15.50 2.19
C ASP A 40 26.65 16.68 2.30
N LYS A 41 26.52 17.67 1.40
CA LYS A 41 27.30 18.91 1.38
C LYS A 41 26.43 20.06 0.83
N GLU A 42 26.32 21.17 1.58
CA GLU A 42 25.42 22.28 1.20
C GLU A 42 25.78 22.98 -0.11
N GLN A 43 27.07 23.03 -0.47
CA GLN A 43 27.55 23.78 -1.65
C GLN A 43 27.76 22.92 -2.89
N LEU A 44 27.91 21.60 -2.73
CA LEU A 44 28.14 20.66 -3.83
C LEU A 44 27.59 19.30 -3.45
N SER A 45 26.26 19.22 -3.38
CA SER A 45 25.59 17.99 -2.97
C SER A 45 25.74 16.90 -4.02
N ARG A 46 25.94 15.66 -3.57
CA ARG A 46 25.89 14.46 -4.43
C ARG A 46 24.47 13.96 -4.66
N GLY A 47 23.51 14.46 -3.88
CA GLY A 47 22.11 14.11 -4.00
C GLY A 47 21.23 14.99 -3.12
N VAL A 48 19.92 14.91 -3.31
CA VAL A 48 18.95 15.64 -2.49
C VAL A 48 17.86 14.66 -2.07
N LEU A 49 17.56 14.65 -0.78
CA LEU A 49 16.35 14.04 -0.24
C LEU A 49 15.47 15.15 0.33
N VAL A 50 14.21 15.15 -0.04
CA VAL A 50 13.16 15.99 0.55
C VAL A 50 12.15 15.09 1.24
N ARG A 51 11.79 15.41 2.48
CA ARG A 51 10.75 14.73 3.23
C ARG A 51 9.58 15.66 3.48
N TYR A 52 8.38 15.19 3.19
CA TYR A 52 7.16 15.88 3.53
C TYR A 52 6.08 14.85 3.88
N GLU A 53 5.61 14.92 5.13
CA GLU A 53 4.68 13.95 5.71
C GLU A 53 5.21 12.51 5.54
N TYR A 54 4.42 11.61 4.96
CA TYR A 54 4.79 10.21 4.72
C TYR A 54 5.82 10.05 3.58
N PHE A 55 5.90 11.00 2.66
CA PHE A 55 6.64 10.84 1.41
C PHE A 55 8.07 11.35 1.44
N ASN A 56 8.94 10.57 0.80
CA ASN A 56 10.35 10.81 0.56
C ASN A 56 10.55 11.04 -0.94
N TYR A 57 11.10 12.19 -1.30
CA TYR A 57 11.42 12.56 -2.67
C TYR A 57 12.94 12.62 -2.79
N ILE A 58 13.54 11.71 -3.56
CA ILE A 58 14.99 11.58 -3.61
C ILE A 58 15.50 11.59 -5.04
N TYR A 59 16.58 12.32 -5.26
CA TYR A 59 17.34 12.24 -6.49
C TYR A 59 18.84 12.25 -6.21
N THR A 60 19.53 11.28 -6.80
CA THR A 60 20.98 11.17 -6.81
C THR A 60 21.41 10.23 -7.93
N GLU A 61 22.61 10.45 -8.45
CA GLU A 61 23.33 9.48 -9.30
C GLU A 61 24.48 8.80 -8.55
N ASP A 62 24.71 9.17 -7.29
CA ASP A 62 25.82 8.72 -6.45
C ASP A 62 25.33 7.68 -5.43
N ASP A 63 25.82 6.45 -5.56
CA ASP A 63 25.42 5.34 -4.69
C ASP A 63 25.88 5.54 -3.24
N VAL A 64 26.98 6.26 -3.01
CA VAL A 64 27.45 6.54 -1.65
C VAL A 64 26.47 7.48 -0.94
N PHE A 65 25.96 8.50 -1.64
CA PHE A 65 24.90 9.35 -1.11
C PHE A 65 23.64 8.55 -0.76
N LEU A 66 23.19 7.70 -1.69
CA LEU A 66 22.01 6.85 -1.48
C LEU A 66 22.18 5.97 -0.24
N ASP A 67 23.32 5.29 -0.12
CA ASP A 67 23.62 4.38 0.99
C ASP A 67 23.69 5.14 2.33
N GLU A 68 24.34 6.31 2.35
CA GLU A 68 24.38 7.16 3.54
C GLU A 68 22.99 7.63 3.97
N VAL A 69 22.14 8.06 3.01
CA VAL A 69 20.77 8.51 3.28
C VAL A 69 19.93 7.38 3.86
N LEU A 70 19.89 6.24 3.19
CA LEU A 70 19.10 5.08 3.60
C LEU A 70 19.50 4.61 5.00
N LYS A 71 20.80 4.43 5.25
CA LYS A 71 21.32 3.99 6.55
C LYS A 71 21.06 4.98 7.69
N THR A 72 21.12 6.28 7.40
CA THR A 72 21.08 7.32 8.44
C THR A 72 19.65 7.68 8.80
N LEU A 73 18.76 7.75 7.81
CA LEU A 73 17.45 8.38 7.95
C LEU A 73 16.28 7.40 7.96
N PHE A 74 16.48 6.12 7.61
CA PHE A 74 15.44 5.10 7.51
C PHE A 74 15.74 3.97 8.50
N LYS A 75 14.89 3.82 9.52
CA LYS A 75 15.02 2.82 10.60
C LYS A 75 13.66 2.54 11.24
N ASP A 76 13.36 1.27 11.46
CA ASP A 76 12.23 0.78 12.26
C ASP A 76 10.91 1.49 11.94
N ASN A 77 10.60 1.65 10.65
CA ASN A 77 9.40 2.36 10.21
C ASN A 77 8.96 2.00 8.78
N PHE A 78 7.75 2.44 8.43
CA PHE A 78 7.23 2.48 7.07
C PHE A 78 7.62 3.80 6.40
N TYR A 79 7.97 3.74 5.12
CA TYR A 79 8.36 4.92 4.35
C TYR A 79 7.75 4.90 2.96
N GLY A 80 7.07 5.99 2.60
CA GLY A 80 6.61 6.22 1.24
C GLY A 80 7.66 6.94 0.41
N PHE A 81 7.81 6.54 -0.84
CA PHE A 81 8.60 7.23 -1.85
C PHE A 81 7.69 7.73 -2.97
N SER A 82 7.87 8.99 -3.36
CA SER A 82 7.01 9.65 -4.34
C SER A 82 7.79 10.07 -5.58
N GLY A 83 7.31 9.60 -6.75
CA GLY A 83 7.82 10.00 -8.06
C GLY A 83 9.33 9.82 -8.23
N VAL A 84 9.92 8.75 -7.70
CA VAL A 84 11.36 8.50 -7.74
C VAL A 84 11.78 8.00 -9.13
N TYR A 85 12.85 8.58 -9.68
CA TYR A 85 13.43 8.12 -10.96
C TYR A 85 13.67 6.61 -10.95
N ARG A 86 13.12 5.88 -11.94
CA ARG A 86 13.02 4.41 -11.87
C ARG A 86 14.33 3.65 -11.60
N PRO A 87 15.49 3.99 -12.21
CA PRO A 87 16.76 3.36 -11.85
C PRO A 87 17.12 3.50 -10.37
N LEU A 88 16.84 4.66 -9.76
CA LEU A 88 17.04 4.89 -8.34
C LEU A 88 16.00 4.13 -7.50
N ALA A 89 14.74 4.13 -7.91
CA ALA A 89 13.68 3.34 -7.27
C ALA A 89 14.02 1.85 -7.23
N GLN A 90 14.57 1.29 -8.31
CA GLN A 90 15.02 -0.10 -8.36
C GLN A 90 16.11 -0.39 -7.30
N LYS A 91 17.13 0.46 -7.20
CA LYS A 91 18.19 0.30 -6.19
C LYS A 91 17.65 0.29 -4.76
N ILE A 92 16.62 1.09 -4.46
CA ILE A 92 15.97 1.11 -3.14
C ILE A 92 15.17 -0.19 -2.93
N ARG A 93 14.34 -0.59 -3.90
CA ARG A 93 13.50 -1.79 -3.82
C ARG A 93 14.28 -3.09 -3.71
N GLU A 94 15.50 -3.16 -4.23
CA GLU A 94 16.38 -4.33 -4.08
C GLU A 94 16.92 -4.50 -2.65
N ARG A 95 16.80 -3.47 -1.80
CA ARG A 95 17.36 -3.46 -0.43
C ARG A 95 16.31 -3.65 0.66
N TYR A 96 15.05 -3.41 0.34
CA TYR A 96 13.95 -3.39 1.30
C TYR A 96 12.77 -4.19 0.81
N LEU A 97 11.93 -4.62 1.74
CA LEU A 97 10.62 -5.17 1.43
C LEU A 97 9.67 -4.03 1.01
N VAL A 98 9.02 -4.18 -0.15
CA VAL A 98 8.29 -3.10 -0.85
C VAL A 98 6.78 -3.20 -0.61
N THR A 99 6.23 -2.58 0.44
CA THR A 99 4.84 -2.82 0.90
C THR A 99 3.73 -2.48 -0.09
N TRP A 100 3.96 -1.57 -1.02
CA TRP A 100 3.06 -1.27 -2.12
C TRP A 100 3.84 -0.60 -3.26
N GLU A 101 3.33 -0.64 -4.49
CA GLU A 101 3.95 0.09 -5.61
C GLU A 101 2.93 0.61 -6.63
N SER A 102 3.27 1.74 -7.24
CA SER A 102 2.60 2.31 -8.40
C SER A 102 3.68 2.78 -9.38
N ARG A 103 3.84 2.02 -10.46
CA ARG A 103 4.80 2.34 -11.53
C ARG A 103 4.19 3.37 -12.45
N CYS A 104 4.85 4.53 -12.60
CA CYS A 104 4.36 5.60 -13.46
C CYS A 104 5.36 5.97 -14.55
N SER A 105 4.79 6.44 -15.65
CA SER A 105 5.52 7.09 -16.74
C SER A 105 5.47 8.60 -16.56
N LEU A 106 6.63 9.25 -16.68
CA LEU A 106 6.79 10.68 -16.53
C LEU A 106 6.63 11.36 -17.89
N HIS A 107 5.70 12.32 -17.97
CA HIS A 107 5.44 13.11 -19.15
C HIS A 107 5.51 14.60 -18.81
N TYR A 108 5.94 15.43 -19.76
CA TYR A 108 5.92 16.87 -19.63
C TYR A 108 5.42 17.53 -20.91
N LEU A 109 4.96 18.77 -20.82
CA LEU A 109 4.52 19.56 -21.96
C LEU A 109 5.58 20.61 -22.33
N PRO A 110 6.33 20.42 -23.43
CA PRO A 110 7.17 21.47 -24.00
C PRO A 110 6.34 22.71 -24.34
N LYS A 111 6.92 23.89 -24.17
CA LYS A 111 6.21 25.16 -24.40
C LYS A 111 5.69 25.30 -25.83
N GLU A 112 6.49 24.83 -26.79
CA GLU A 112 6.19 24.81 -28.21
C GLU A 112 5.06 23.85 -28.59
N ASN A 113 4.74 22.88 -27.73
CA ASN A 113 3.66 21.91 -27.95
C ASN A 113 2.30 22.38 -27.40
N LEU A 114 2.25 23.48 -26.64
CA LEU A 114 1.01 24.02 -26.11
C LEU A 114 0.16 24.61 -27.25
N ASP A 115 -0.94 23.95 -27.58
CA ASP A 115 -1.90 24.42 -28.58
C ASP A 115 -3.23 24.86 -27.92
N LEU A 116 -3.35 26.16 -27.66
CA LEU A 116 -4.57 26.76 -27.11
C LEU A 116 -5.78 26.67 -28.06
N SER A 117 -5.56 26.41 -29.35
CA SER A 117 -6.67 26.25 -30.30
C SER A 117 -7.46 24.98 -30.04
N LEU A 118 -6.91 24.02 -29.28
CA LEU A 118 -7.60 22.79 -28.89
C LEU A 118 -8.75 23.03 -27.90
N VAL A 119 -8.74 24.13 -27.15
CA VAL A 119 -9.79 24.47 -26.18
C VAL A 119 -11.05 24.89 -26.92
N LYS A 120 -12.12 24.09 -26.83
CA LYS A 120 -13.39 24.33 -27.55
C LYS A 120 -14.54 24.79 -26.66
N ASN A 121 -14.48 24.52 -25.36
CA ASN A 121 -15.51 24.88 -24.40
C ASN A 121 -15.00 25.95 -23.42
N THR A 122 -15.94 26.60 -22.72
CA THR A 122 -15.60 27.51 -21.62
C THR A 122 -15.00 26.73 -20.47
N VAL A 123 -13.77 27.07 -20.09
CA VAL A 123 -13.04 26.49 -18.96
C VAL A 123 -12.84 27.55 -17.89
N GLU A 124 -13.10 27.20 -16.64
CA GLU A 124 -12.96 28.07 -15.48
C GLU A 124 -12.13 27.37 -14.39
N SER A 125 -11.77 28.07 -13.32
CA SER A 125 -11.15 27.41 -12.14
C SER A 125 -12.20 26.62 -11.36
N ILE A 126 -11.78 25.56 -10.67
CA ILE A 126 -12.68 24.77 -9.82
C ILE A 126 -13.17 25.65 -8.65
N ASN A 127 -14.47 25.60 -8.38
CA ASN A 127 -15.05 26.22 -7.19
C ASN A 127 -14.83 25.32 -5.97
N ILE A 128 -14.41 25.90 -4.84
CA ILE A 128 -14.16 25.15 -3.60
C ILE A 128 -15.39 24.35 -3.11
N LYS A 129 -16.61 24.81 -3.41
CA LYS A 129 -17.84 24.08 -3.10
C LYS A 129 -17.92 22.70 -3.76
N ASP A 130 -17.15 22.47 -4.83
CA ASP A 130 -17.14 21.21 -5.57
C ASP A 130 -16.08 20.22 -5.02
N ALA A 131 -15.33 20.58 -3.97
CA ALA A 131 -14.28 19.73 -3.39
C ALA A 131 -14.80 18.35 -2.98
N GLU A 132 -15.99 18.27 -2.35
CA GLU A 132 -16.61 16.99 -2.01
C GLU A 132 -16.95 16.16 -3.25
N THR A 133 -17.39 16.80 -4.33
CA THR A 133 -17.66 16.09 -5.59
C THR A 133 -16.35 15.55 -6.19
N VAL A 134 -15.30 16.38 -6.20
CA VAL A 134 -13.97 15.95 -6.67
C VAL A 134 -13.44 14.77 -5.85
N ASP A 135 -13.56 14.83 -4.52
CA ASP A 135 -13.16 13.77 -3.58
C ASP A 135 -13.93 12.47 -3.83
N ASN A 136 -15.24 12.55 -4.03
CA ASN A 136 -16.09 11.38 -4.30
C ASN A 136 -15.70 10.61 -5.57
N PHE A 137 -15.10 11.28 -6.55
CA PHE A 137 -14.62 10.67 -7.79
C PHE A 137 -13.09 10.42 -7.80
N TYR A 138 -12.40 10.68 -6.69
CA TYR A 138 -10.96 10.51 -6.62
C TYR A 138 -10.58 9.03 -6.48
N THR A 139 -9.74 8.54 -7.40
CA THR A 139 -9.30 7.13 -7.43
C THR A 139 -8.58 6.70 -6.15
N TYR A 140 -7.85 7.62 -5.50
CA TYR A 140 -7.05 7.34 -4.30
C TYR A 140 -7.65 8.02 -3.06
N ARG A 141 -8.98 8.13 -3.01
CA ARG A 141 -9.72 8.71 -1.89
C ARG A 141 -9.36 8.03 -0.57
N ASN A 142 -9.15 8.82 0.47
CA ASN A 142 -8.86 8.37 1.83
C ASN A 142 -9.43 9.39 2.84
N PRO A 143 -9.37 9.15 4.17
CA PRO A 143 -9.94 10.08 5.16
C PRO A 143 -9.42 11.52 5.10
N ASP A 144 -8.20 11.73 4.58
CA ASP A 144 -7.54 13.05 4.46
C ASP A 144 -7.62 13.65 3.05
N SER A 145 -8.18 12.93 2.06
CA SER A 145 -8.15 13.37 0.66
C SER A 145 -8.98 14.63 0.42
N LEU A 146 -10.13 14.77 1.08
CA LEU A 146 -10.96 15.98 0.95
C LEU A 146 -10.20 17.24 1.36
N LYS A 147 -9.54 17.21 2.52
CA LYS A 147 -8.73 18.33 3.03
C LYS A 147 -7.57 18.66 2.08
N THR A 148 -6.96 17.63 1.49
CA THR A 148 -5.89 17.80 0.49
C THR A 148 -6.43 18.47 -0.78
N ILE A 149 -7.58 18.02 -1.28
CA ILE A 149 -8.25 18.60 -2.46
C ILE A 149 -8.64 20.05 -2.21
N GLU A 150 -9.19 20.38 -1.04
CA GLU A 150 -9.50 21.78 -0.67
C GLU A 150 -8.25 22.67 -0.67
N LYS A 151 -7.12 22.16 -0.15
CA LYS A 151 -5.83 22.85 -0.18
C LYS A 151 -5.36 23.05 -1.63
N ASP A 152 -5.48 22.03 -2.48
CA ASP A 152 -5.07 22.08 -3.89
C ASP A 152 -5.91 23.10 -4.68
N ILE A 153 -7.23 23.10 -4.52
CA ILE A 153 -8.13 24.09 -5.16
C ILE A 153 -7.80 25.51 -4.71
N SER A 154 -7.50 25.70 -3.42
CA SER A 154 -7.34 27.04 -2.84
C SER A 154 -5.98 27.68 -3.16
N HIS A 155 -4.92 26.88 -3.33
CA HIS A 155 -3.54 27.39 -3.43
C HIS A 155 -2.92 27.24 -4.82
N ARG A 156 -3.55 26.48 -5.74
CA ARG A 156 -2.94 26.11 -7.02
C ARG A 156 -3.90 26.33 -8.18
N PRO A 157 -3.40 26.56 -9.40
CA PRO A 157 -4.28 26.64 -10.55
C PRO A 157 -5.03 25.32 -10.73
N SER A 158 -6.30 25.44 -11.12
CA SER A 158 -7.16 24.32 -11.47
C SER A 158 -7.98 24.70 -12.69
N SER A 159 -8.56 23.69 -13.35
CA SER A 159 -9.41 23.89 -14.52
C SER A 159 -10.59 22.93 -14.50
N ALA A 160 -11.78 23.46 -14.76
CA ALA A 160 -13.03 22.73 -14.83
C ALA A 160 -13.94 23.25 -15.93
N ILE A 161 -14.82 22.36 -16.38
CA ILE A 161 -15.97 22.67 -17.23
C ILE A 161 -17.22 22.38 -16.41
N TYR A 162 -18.15 23.33 -16.44
CA TYR A 162 -19.48 23.20 -15.83
C TYR A 162 -20.53 23.00 -16.91
N SER A 163 -21.45 22.07 -16.68
CA SER A 163 -22.62 21.83 -17.54
C SER A 163 -23.87 21.86 -16.69
N ASN A 164 -24.83 22.71 -17.04
CA ASN A 164 -26.09 22.90 -16.29
C ASN A 164 -25.90 23.22 -14.80
N GLY A 165 -24.81 23.91 -14.44
CA GLY A 165 -24.50 24.28 -13.06
C GLY A 165 -23.69 23.23 -12.28
N ASP A 166 -23.49 22.04 -12.84
CA ASP A 166 -22.73 20.95 -12.23
C ASP A 166 -21.33 20.83 -12.84
N ILE A 167 -20.34 20.49 -12.01
CA ILE A 167 -18.98 20.20 -12.48
C ILE A 167 -18.99 18.93 -13.35
N ALA A 168 -18.54 19.06 -14.60
CA ALA A 168 -18.61 18.00 -15.61
C ALA A 168 -17.24 17.33 -15.85
N SER A 169 -16.18 18.13 -15.85
CA SER A 169 -14.80 17.68 -16.05
C SER A 169 -13.85 18.60 -15.32
N TRP A 170 -12.77 18.06 -14.77
CA TRP A 170 -11.79 18.85 -14.02
C TRP A 170 -10.39 18.24 -14.03
N VAL A 171 -9.42 19.06 -13.65
CA VAL A 171 -8.04 18.67 -13.34
C VAL A 171 -7.45 19.65 -12.31
N LEU A 172 -6.69 19.11 -11.37
CA LEU A 172 -5.99 19.85 -10.32
C LEU A 172 -4.47 19.76 -10.50
N VAL A 173 -3.76 20.53 -9.66
CA VAL A 173 -2.32 20.45 -9.48
C VAL A 173 -2.05 20.04 -8.04
N HIS A 174 -1.27 18.98 -7.85
CA HIS A 174 -0.83 18.49 -6.55
C HIS A 174 0.23 19.41 -5.94
N ASN A 175 0.58 19.17 -4.67
CA ASN A 175 1.64 19.90 -3.98
C ASN A 175 3.04 19.72 -4.58
N ASP A 176 3.29 18.66 -5.31
CA ASP A 176 4.53 18.45 -6.06
C ASP A 176 4.53 19.13 -7.45
N ASN A 177 3.54 19.98 -7.74
CA ASN A 177 3.27 20.59 -9.06
C ASN A 177 2.81 19.62 -10.16
N SER A 178 2.65 18.31 -9.89
CA SER A 178 2.15 17.38 -10.90
C SER A 178 0.67 17.66 -11.18
N MET A 179 0.27 17.53 -12.45
CA MET A 179 -1.15 17.58 -12.82
C MET A 179 -1.81 16.25 -12.46
N GLY A 180 -2.96 16.30 -11.80
CA GLY A 180 -3.63 15.11 -11.30
C GLY A 180 -5.06 15.36 -10.84
N ILE A 181 -5.65 14.37 -10.16
CA ILE A 181 -7.06 14.34 -9.77
C ILE A 181 -7.96 14.73 -10.96
N MET A 182 -7.68 14.12 -12.11
CA MET A 182 -8.36 14.41 -13.37
C MET A 182 -9.54 13.48 -13.53
N PHE A 183 -10.70 14.03 -13.86
CA PHE A 183 -11.88 13.23 -14.15
C PHE A 183 -12.84 13.94 -15.11
N THR A 184 -13.57 13.14 -15.88
CA THR A 184 -14.73 13.57 -16.67
C THR A 184 -15.85 12.59 -16.39
N LYS A 185 -16.99 13.07 -15.89
CA LYS A 185 -18.15 12.20 -15.62
C LYS A 185 -18.64 11.54 -16.90
N ASP A 186 -19.13 10.31 -16.77
CA ASP A 186 -19.39 9.40 -17.89
C ASP A 186 -20.34 10.01 -18.93
N GLU A 187 -21.38 10.70 -18.46
CA GLU A 187 -22.39 11.40 -19.25
C GLU A 187 -21.83 12.58 -20.06
N TYR A 188 -20.66 13.11 -19.70
CA TYR A 188 -19.99 14.22 -20.39
C TYR A 188 -18.78 13.78 -21.21
N ARG A 189 -18.47 12.48 -21.28
CA ARG A 189 -17.36 11.97 -22.10
C ARG A 189 -17.63 12.17 -23.60
N LYS A 190 -16.55 12.15 -24.38
CA LYS A 190 -16.53 12.37 -25.85
C LYS A 190 -16.88 13.82 -26.29
N ASN A 191 -16.96 14.77 -25.36
CA ASN A 191 -17.18 16.19 -25.65
C ASN A 191 -15.88 17.04 -25.63
N ASN A 192 -14.71 16.40 -25.74
CA ASN A 192 -13.38 17.04 -25.65
C ASN A 192 -13.02 17.67 -24.30
N TYR A 193 -13.88 17.55 -23.27
CA TYR A 193 -13.71 18.26 -22.00
C TYR A 193 -12.36 18.01 -21.30
N ALA A 194 -11.89 16.77 -21.29
CA ALA A 194 -10.59 16.45 -20.68
C ALA A 194 -9.41 17.12 -21.39
N VAL A 195 -9.48 17.31 -22.72
CA VAL A 195 -8.45 18.03 -23.49
C VAL A 195 -8.50 19.50 -23.14
N ASP A 196 -9.69 20.09 -23.16
CA ASP A 196 -9.92 21.51 -22.86
C ASP A 196 -9.38 21.88 -21.47
N THR A 197 -9.75 21.11 -20.43
CA THR A 197 -9.30 21.38 -19.06
C THR A 197 -7.79 21.16 -18.91
N SER A 198 -7.21 20.17 -19.59
CA SER A 198 -5.77 19.90 -19.53
C SER A 198 -4.93 21.00 -20.19
N ILE A 199 -5.34 21.49 -21.37
CA ILE A 199 -4.64 22.55 -22.10
C ILE A 199 -4.76 23.89 -21.37
N ASP A 200 -5.95 24.22 -20.88
CA ASP A 200 -6.16 25.43 -20.09
C ASP A 200 -5.31 25.41 -18.81
N LEU A 201 -5.30 24.29 -18.07
CA LEU A 201 -4.48 24.18 -16.86
C LEU A 201 -2.99 24.28 -17.19
N SER A 202 -2.54 23.61 -18.26
CA SER A 202 -1.15 23.69 -18.71
C SER A 202 -0.73 25.13 -19.03
N SER A 203 -1.60 25.91 -19.67
CA SER A 203 -1.40 27.33 -19.93
C SER A 203 -1.28 28.15 -18.63
N LYS A 204 -2.14 27.88 -17.64
CA LYS A 204 -2.07 28.51 -16.30
C LYS A 204 -0.75 28.19 -15.60
N ILE A 205 -0.30 26.93 -15.62
CA ILE A 205 0.99 26.50 -15.03
C ILE A 205 2.17 27.21 -15.74
N MET A 206 2.17 27.27 -17.07
CA MET A 206 3.23 27.95 -17.83
C MET A 206 3.27 29.46 -17.58
N LYS A 207 2.13 30.11 -17.33
CA LYS A 207 2.08 31.54 -16.94
C LYS A 207 2.73 31.79 -15.58
N LEU A 208 2.80 30.78 -14.72
CA LEU A 208 3.55 30.82 -13.45
C LEU A 208 5.05 30.53 -13.62
N GLY A 209 5.52 30.34 -14.87
CA GLY A 209 6.92 30.02 -15.15
C GLY A 209 7.30 28.56 -14.88
N LYS A 210 6.32 27.67 -14.71
CA LYS A 210 6.51 26.24 -14.42
C LYS A 210 6.29 25.35 -15.65
N ILE A 211 6.84 24.14 -15.62
CA ILE A 211 6.65 23.12 -16.67
C ILE A 211 5.48 22.21 -16.28
N PRO A 212 4.40 22.14 -17.07
CA PRO A 212 3.33 21.18 -16.82
C PRO A 212 3.82 19.75 -17.00
N PHE A 213 3.52 18.88 -16.03
CA PHE A 213 3.93 17.48 -16.09
C PHE A 213 2.90 16.55 -15.47
N LEU A 214 2.97 15.28 -15.87
CA LEU A 214 2.07 14.20 -15.47
C LEU A 214 2.90 12.98 -15.06
N GLN A 215 2.45 12.30 -14.02
CA GLN A 215 2.91 10.96 -13.68
C GLN A 215 1.76 10.00 -13.90
N ILE A 216 1.83 9.22 -14.98
CA ILE A 216 0.73 8.37 -15.43
C ILE A 216 1.03 6.93 -15.01
N ASN A 217 0.21 6.38 -14.10
CA ASN A 217 0.26 4.98 -13.70
C ASN A 217 0.18 4.09 -14.95
N GLU A 218 1.12 3.15 -15.08
CA GLU A 218 1.23 2.26 -16.25
C GLU A 218 0.00 1.34 -16.43
N ALA A 219 -0.78 1.09 -15.39
CA ALA A 219 -2.05 0.37 -15.49
C ALA A 219 -3.18 1.23 -16.10
N ASN A 220 -3.00 2.55 -16.21
CA ASN A 220 -4.01 3.45 -16.78
C ASN A 220 -3.86 3.53 -18.31
N ASN A 221 -4.65 2.73 -19.02
CA ASN A 221 -4.61 2.66 -20.48
C ASN A 221 -5.20 3.90 -21.20
N MET A 222 -5.97 4.74 -20.49
CA MET A 222 -6.69 5.87 -21.10
C MET A 222 -5.86 7.16 -21.12
N SER A 223 -5.16 7.44 -20.02
CA SER A 223 -4.43 8.70 -19.83
C SER A 223 -3.27 8.95 -20.82
N PRO A 224 -2.47 7.96 -21.27
CA PRO A 224 -1.40 8.20 -22.24
C PRO A 224 -1.90 8.79 -23.55
N GLY A 225 -3.07 8.33 -24.03
CA GLY A 225 -3.68 8.85 -25.25
C GLY A 225 -4.19 10.28 -25.10
N LEU A 226 -4.71 10.64 -23.92
CA LEU A 226 -5.09 12.03 -23.62
C LEU A 226 -3.86 12.93 -23.54
N ALA A 227 -2.82 12.52 -22.80
CA ALA A 227 -1.58 13.27 -22.66
C ALA A 227 -0.95 13.59 -24.03
N ALA A 228 -0.85 12.58 -24.91
CA ALA A 228 -0.34 12.76 -26.26
C ALA A 228 -1.19 13.75 -27.09
N LYS A 229 -2.52 13.68 -26.99
CA LYS A 229 -3.43 14.65 -27.66
C LYS A 229 -3.24 16.08 -27.17
N CYS A 230 -2.88 16.25 -25.90
CA CYS A 230 -2.60 17.55 -25.30
C CYS A 230 -1.16 18.03 -25.56
N GLY A 231 -0.36 17.30 -26.35
CA GLY A 231 1.02 17.67 -26.70
C GLY A 231 2.09 17.24 -25.71
N PHE A 232 1.73 16.51 -24.64
CA PHE A 232 2.70 15.98 -23.69
C PHE A 232 3.57 14.92 -24.35
N ILE A 233 4.85 14.91 -23.99
CA ILE A 233 5.80 13.90 -24.44
C ILE A 233 6.29 13.07 -23.25
N LYS A 234 6.43 11.77 -23.46
CA LYS A 234 7.00 10.86 -22.47
C LYS A 234 8.51 11.12 -22.36
N TYR A 235 8.97 11.44 -21.16
CA TYR A 235 10.40 11.64 -20.87
C TYR A 235 11.04 10.36 -20.32
N GLY A 236 10.34 9.69 -19.40
CA GLY A 236 10.89 8.55 -18.69
C GLY A 236 9.90 7.91 -17.73
N TYR A 237 10.39 7.54 -16.55
CA TYR A 237 9.64 6.82 -15.54
C TYR A 237 9.93 7.36 -14.15
N SER A 238 8.88 7.41 -13.33
CA SER A 238 8.90 7.88 -11.95
C SER A 238 8.00 6.96 -11.14
N ASP A 239 8.57 6.21 -10.19
CA ASP A 239 7.83 5.20 -9.44
C ASP A 239 7.46 5.72 -8.05
N TRP A 240 6.28 5.32 -7.59
CA TRP A 240 5.83 5.50 -6.21
C TRP A 240 5.81 4.14 -5.54
N PHE A 241 6.29 4.05 -4.31
CA PHE A 241 6.31 2.79 -3.58
C PHE A 241 6.49 3.00 -2.09
N GLY A 242 6.01 2.04 -1.31
CA GLY A 242 6.24 1.93 0.12
C GLY A 242 7.37 0.95 0.39
N ILE A 243 8.15 1.19 1.44
CA ILE A 243 9.06 0.20 2.01
C ILE A 243 8.81 0.06 3.50
N ILE A 244 9.20 -1.09 4.04
CA ILE A 244 9.39 -1.32 5.47
C ILE A 244 10.89 -1.49 5.74
N GLU A 245 11.38 -0.82 6.78
CA GLU A 245 12.72 -1.03 7.31
C GLU A 245 12.66 -1.38 8.80
N GLY A 246 13.44 -2.39 9.19
CA GLY A 246 13.47 -2.89 10.56
C GLY A 246 12.12 -3.44 11.04
N THR A 247 11.78 -3.18 12.30
CA THR A 247 10.51 -3.63 12.90
C THR A 247 9.69 -2.42 13.38
N PRO A 248 8.82 -1.86 12.52
CA PRO A 248 8.01 -0.69 12.88
C PRO A 248 7.19 -0.89 14.14
N LYS A 249 7.14 0.13 14.99
CA LYS A 249 6.36 0.08 16.23
C LYS A 249 4.88 -0.21 15.96
N ASP A 250 4.30 0.41 14.93
CA ASP A 250 2.89 0.22 14.59
C ASP A 250 2.60 -1.24 14.22
N LEU A 251 3.53 -1.89 13.51
CA LEU A 251 3.44 -3.32 13.20
C LEU A 251 3.49 -4.18 14.48
N ILE A 252 4.36 -3.83 15.44
CA ILE A 252 4.45 -4.50 16.75
C ILE A 252 3.12 -4.35 17.51
N ASP A 253 2.62 -3.11 17.60
CA ASP A 253 1.39 -2.79 18.30
C ASP A 253 0.19 -3.53 17.68
N SER A 254 0.06 -3.55 16.35
CA SER A 254 -0.98 -4.30 15.64
C SER A 254 -0.89 -5.80 15.91
N ASN A 255 0.31 -6.39 15.92
CA ASN A 255 0.50 -7.81 16.24
C ASN A 255 0.07 -8.11 17.69
N ASN A 256 0.49 -7.29 18.64
CA ASN A 256 0.13 -7.41 20.05
C ASN A 256 -1.37 -7.26 20.27
N GLN A 257 -2.00 -6.28 19.64
CA GLN A 257 -3.45 -6.08 19.70
C GLN A 257 -4.19 -7.28 19.11
N SER A 258 -3.72 -7.78 17.96
CA SER A 258 -4.25 -8.98 17.31
C SER A 258 -4.26 -10.17 18.28
N ARG A 259 -3.09 -10.48 18.85
CA ARG A 259 -2.92 -11.53 19.86
C ARG A 259 -3.87 -11.35 21.04
N ASN A 260 -3.96 -10.14 21.60
CA ASN A 260 -4.82 -9.87 22.75
C ASN A 260 -6.30 -10.07 22.44
N ASN A 261 -6.75 -9.67 21.25
CA ASN A 261 -8.11 -9.93 20.79
C ASN A 261 -8.37 -11.44 20.65
N HIS A 262 -7.42 -12.18 20.10
CA HIS A 262 -7.51 -13.63 19.98
C HIS A 262 -7.57 -14.33 21.34
N ILE A 263 -6.67 -14.00 22.25
CA ILE A 263 -6.63 -14.57 23.61
C ILE A 263 -7.95 -14.29 24.35
N LYS A 264 -8.48 -13.07 24.25
CA LYS A 264 -9.79 -12.73 24.82
C LYS A 264 -10.92 -13.56 24.19
N ALA A 265 -10.90 -13.74 22.87
CA ALA A 265 -11.92 -14.51 22.16
C ALA A 265 -11.96 -15.97 22.61
N ILE A 266 -10.81 -16.58 22.92
CA ILE A 266 -10.71 -17.95 23.45
C ILE A 266 -10.64 -18.01 24.98
N GLU A 267 -11.14 -16.98 25.67
CA GLU A 267 -11.23 -16.92 27.13
C GLU A 267 -9.91 -17.19 27.86
N GLY A 268 -8.78 -16.77 27.29
CA GLY A 268 -7.46 -16.95 27.88
C GLY A 268 -6.89 -18.37 27.75
N PHE A 269 -7.57 -19.28 27.05
CA PHE A 269 -7.09 -20.65 26.87
C PHE A 269 -5.80 -20.68 26.04
N ARG A 270 -4.77 -21.38 26.54
CA ARG A 270 -3.51 -21.57 25.82
C ARG A 270 -3.49 -22.95 25.17
N TYR A 271 -3.33 -22.98 23.85
CA TYR A 271 -3.15 -24.21 23.06
C TYR A 271 -1.77 -24.30 22.42
N ILE A 272 -0.91 -23.33 22.73
CA ILE A 272 0.49 -23.25 22.33
C ILE A 272 1.28 -23.06 23.61
N ASP A 273 2.12 -24.04 23.95
CA ASP A 273 2.91 -24.07 25.19
C ASP A 273 4.31 -23.46 25.02
N ASP A 274 4.66 -23.02 23.80
CA ASP A 274 5.92 -22.34 23.53
C ASP A 274 6.00 -21.05 24.36
N LYS A 275 7.11 -20.88 25.10
CA LYS A 275 7.36 -19.71 25.95
C LYS A 275 7.52 -18.43 25.15
N GLU A 276 7.93 -18.54 23.90
CA GLU A 276 8.19 -17.42 23.02
C GLU A 276 7.57 -17.71 21.66
N LEU A 277 6.81 -16.75 21.13
CA LEU A 277 6.19 -16.86 19.82
C LEU A 277 6.81 -15.86 18.86
N ASN A 278 7.10 -16.33 17.66
CA ASN A 278 7.53 -15.52 16.54
C ASN A 278 6.33 -14.75 16.01
N CYS A 279 6.37 -13.43 16.06
CA CYS A 279 5.40 -12.58 15.39
C CYS A 279 5.87 -12.35 13.96
N MET A 280 5.02 -12.67 13.00
CA MET A 280 5.35 -12.57 11.59
C MET A 280 4.28 -11.77 10.86
N TYR A 281 4.65 -11.24 9.71
CA TYR A 281 3.74 -10.54 8.81
C TYR A 281 4.00 -10.94 7.37
N LEU A 282 2.97 -10.87 6.54
CA LEU A 282 3.04 -11.12 5.11
C LEU A 282 2.30 -10.00 4.38
N PRO A 283 3.03 -9.18 3.62
CA PRO A 283 2.42 -8.38 2.57
C PRO A 283 1.95 -9.29 1.40
N PRO A 284 0.66 -9.31 1.02
CA PRO A 284 0.14 -10.30 0.08
C PRO A 284 0.83 -10.37 -1.29
N TYR A 285 1.36 -9.25 -1.80
CA TYR A 285 2.02 -9.23 -3.11
C TYR A 285 3.36 -9.99 -3.14
N ILE A 286 4.00 -10.25 -1.99
CA ILE A 286 5.18 -11.13 -1.90
C ILE A 286 4.84 -12.60 -1.62
N LEU A 287 3.56 -12.97 -1.59
CA LEU A 287 3.15 -14.36 -1.34
C LEU A 287 3.86 -15.31 -2.32
N ASN A 288 4.75 -16.14 -1.78
CA ASN A 288 5.31 -17.24 -2.54
C ASN A 288 4.26 -18.33 -2.68
N SER A 289 3.57 -18.30 -3.81
CA SER A 289 2.48 -19.21 -4.07
C SER A 289 2.89 -20.56 -4.66
N GLU A 290 4.19 -20.83 -4.74
CA GLU A 290 4.70 -22.13 -5.15
C GLU A 290 4.53 -23.15 -4.01
N TYR A 291 3.87 -24.26 -4.33
CA TYR A 291 3.82 -25.43 -3.47
C TYR A 291 3.54 -26.66 -4.32
N GLU A 292 3.91 -27.83 -3.82
CA GLU A 292 3.61 -29.10 -4.48
C GLU A 292 2.10 -29.29 -4.58
N LYS A 293 1.58 -29.46 -5.80
CA LYS A 293 0.14 -29.66 -6.01
C LYS A 293 -0.27 -31.00 -5.39
N ILE A 294 -1.12 -30.93 -4.37
CA ILE A 294 -1.68 -32.11 -3.72
C ILE A 294 -2.95 -32.50 -4.46
N GLU A 295 -2.94 -33.67 -5.10
CA GLU A 295 -4.11 -34.22 -5.78
C GLU A 295 -5.27 -34.43 -4.79
N GLY A 296 -6.49 -34.08 -5.20
CA GLY A 296 -7.67 -34.18 -4.35
C GLY A 296 -7.75 -33.16 -3.21
N PHE A 297 -6.83 -32.19 -3.13
CA PHE A 297 -6.85 -31.15 -2.11
C PHE A 297 -7.58 -29.87 -2.56
N ALA A 298 -8.54 -29.40 -1.75
CA ALA A 298 -9.29 -28.17 -1.95
C ALA A 298 -9.41 -27.37 -0.64
N ILE A 299 -9.88 -26.11 -0.75
CA ILE A 299 -10.29 -25.33 0.41
C ILE A 299 -11.76 -24.96 0.28
N GLU A 300 -12.44 -24.81 1.40
CA GLU A 300 -13.84 -24.41 1.46
C GLU A 300 -14.09 -23.51 2.68
N LYS A 301 -14.89 -22.46 2.52
CA LYS A 301 -15.31 -21.59 3.63
C LYS A 301 -16.33 -22.33 4.50
N ALA A 302 -16.13 -22.35 5.81
CA ALA A 302 -17.12 -22.90 6.74
C ALA A 302 -18.21 -21.85 7.00
N THR A 303 -19.38 -22.00 6.37
CA THR A 303 -20.45 -20.98 6.39
C THR A 303 -21.71 -21.37 7.17
N ASN A 304 -21.81 -22.63 7.60
CA ASN A 304 -22.92 -23.14 8.40
C ASN A 304 -22.42 -23.90 9.63
N SER A 305 -23.32 -24.17 10.58
CA SER A 305 -23.00 -24.76 11.87
C SER A 305 -22.36 -26.15 11.78
N GLU A 306 -22.76 -26.99 10.83
CA GLU A 306 -22.18 -28.33 10.62
C GLU A 306 -20.73 -28.24 10.16
N MET A 307 -20.45 -27.33 9.21
CA MET A 307 -19.09 -27.09 8.74
C MET A 307 -18.20 -26.46 9.81
N ILE A 308 -18.75 -25.56 10.63
CA ILE A 308 -18.04 -24.94 11.76
C ILE A 308 -17.74 -25.97 12.83
N ASP A 309 -18.68 -26.87 13.16
CA ASP A 309 -18.44 -27.95 14.11
C ASP A 309 -17.35 -28.90 13.62
N THR A 310 -17.39 -29.24 12.32
CA THR A 310 -16.36 -30.06 11.66
C THR A 310 -14.99 -29.37 11.68
N TRP A 311 -14.96 -28.07 11.44
CA TRP A 311 -13.75 -27.23 11.52
C TRP A 311 -13.19 -27.28 12.95
N CYS A 312 -14.02 -27.04 13.97
CA CYS A 312 -13.62 -27.07 15.38
C CYS A 312 -13.09 -28.46 15.75
N GLY A 313 -13.80 -29.52 15.36
CA GLY A 313 -13.37 -30.90 15.61
C GLY A 313 -12.02 -31.22 14.97
N THR A 314 -11.78 -30.76 13.74
CA THR A 314 -10.50 -30.96 13.04
C THR A 314 -9.37 -30.18 13.71
N PHE A 315 -9.61 -28.92 14.10
CA PHE A 315 -8.65 -28.10 14.83
C PHE A 315 -8.25 -28.77 16.15
N ILE A 316 -9.22 -29.14 16.97
CA ILE A 316 -8.99 -29.79 18.28
C ILE A 316 -8.27 -31.14 18.14
N ALA A 317 -8.61 -31.94 17.13
CA ALA A 317 -7.94 -33.21 16.86
C ALA A 317 -6.46 -33.03 16.44
N ALA A 318 -6.10 -31.85 15.94
CA ALA A 318 -4.73 -31.51 15.56
C ALA A 318 -3.88 -30.97 16.72
N LEU A 319 -4.47 -30.71 17.89
CA LEU A 319 -3.77 -30.21 19.08
C LEU A 319 -3.32 -31.35 19.99
N GLU A 320 -2.21 -31.13 20.69
CA GLU A 320 -1.61 -32.06 21.64
C GLU A 320 -2.11 -31.78 23.08
N ILE A 321 -3.43 -31.68 23.24
CA ILE A 321 -4.09 -31.44 24.54
C ILE A 321 -4.72 -32.72 25.12
N LYS A 322 -4.91 -32.78 26.44
CA LYS A 322 -5.46 -33.97 27.11
C LYS A 322 -6.90 -34.21 26.67
N GLU A 323 -7.28 -35.47 26.49
CA GLU A 323 -8.64 -35.86 26.06
C GLU A 323 -9.75 -35.24 26.91
N ILE A 324 -9.54 -35.12 28.22
CA ILE A 324 -10.52 -34.54 29.14
C ILE A 324 -10.74 -33.02 28.92
N GLU A 325 -9.78 -32.33 28.31
CA GLU A 325 -9.83 -30.89 28.01
C GLU A 325 -10.40 -30.61 26.61
N LYS A 326 -10.37 -31.59 25.70
CA LYS A 326 -10.77 -31.41 24.29
C LYS A 326 -12.21 -30.93 24.11
N ASN A 327 -13.17 -31.50 24.84
CA ASN A 327 -14.57 -31.11 24.71
C ASN A 327 -14.80 -29.68 25.21
N THR A 328 -14.20 -29.33 26.37
CA THR A 328 -14.26 -27.98 26.92
C THR A 328 -13.66 -26.98 25.93
N PHE A 329 -12.48 -27.27 25.39
CA PHE A 329 -11.82 -26.35 24.47
C PHE A 329 -12.53 -26.25 23.12
N LYS A 330 -13.10 -27.35 22.61
CA LYS A 330 -13.95 -27.33 21.40
C LYS A 330 -15.10 -26.32 21.56
N ASN A 331 -15.76 -26.31 22.72
CA ASN A 331 -16.86 -25.38 22.99
C ASN A 331 -16.38 -23.92 23.07
N ILE A 332 -15.24 -23.65 23.71
CA ILE A 332 -14.63 -22.32 23.77
C ILE A 332 -14.33 -21.82 22.35
N VAL A 333 -13.64 -22.63 21.55
CA VAL A 333 -13.29 -22.29 20.16
C VAL A 333 -14.55 -22.08 19.32
N TYR A 334 -15.55 -22.96 19.43
CA TYR A 334 -16.81 -22.83 18.71
C TYR A 334 -17.50 -21.50 19.03
N ASN A 335 -17.60 -21.14 20.33
CA ASN A 335 -18.17 -19.86 20.75
C ASN A 335 -17.35 -18.67 20.21
N ALA A 336 -16.02 -18.76 20.28
CA ALA A 336 -15.12 -17.73 19.78
C ALA A 336 -15.30 -17.46 18.28
N VAL A 337 -15.34 -18.52 17.47
CA VAL A 337 -15.40 -18.39 16.00
C VAL A 337 -16.80 -18.11 15.45
N THR A 338 -17.85 -18.39 16.23
CA THR A 338 -19.24 -18.08 15.86
C THR A 338 -19.69 -16.71 16.35
N ASN A 339 -18.98 -16.09 17.29
CA ASN A 339 -19.28 -14.73 17.71
C ASN A 339 -18.94 -13.74 16.59
N ILE A 340 -19.97 -13.06 16.08
CA ILE A 340 -19.86 -12.10 14.99
C ILE A 340 -18.91 -10.94 15.32
N GLU A 341 -18.81 -10.55 16.59
CA GLU A 341 -17.92 -9.46 17.04
C GLU A 341 -16.44 -9.81 16.87
N ASN A 342 -16.10 -11.10 16.88
CA ASN A 342 -14.72 -11.56 16.68
C ASN A 342 -14.35 -11.65 15.18
N GLY A 343 -15.33 -11.57 14.28
CA GLY A 343 -15.12 -11.40 12.84
C GLY A 343 -14.34 -12.52 12.16
N TYR A 344 -14.43 -13.77 12.65
CA TYR A 344 -13.68 -14.88 12.06
C TYR A 344 -14.28 -15.36 10.74
N THR A 345 -13.42 -15.51 9.73
CA THR A 345 -13.68 -16.26 8.50
C THR A 345 -12.93 -17.58 8.54
N LEU A 346 -13.65 -18.70 8.50
CA LEU A 346 -13.10 -20.03 8.69
C LEU A 346 -12.94 -20.78 7.37
N TYR A 347 -11.84 -21.52 7.24
CA TYR A 347 -11.57 -22.37 6.09
C TYR A 347 -11.24 -23.80 6.50
N ASN A 348 -11.89 -24.74 5.82
CA ASN A 348 -11.60 -26.16 5.82
C ASN A 348 -10.66 -26.49 4.65
N GLY A 349 -9.52 -27.11 4.94
CA GLY A 349 -8.73 -27.78 3.90
C GLY A 349 -9.18 -29.23 3.78
N ILE A 350 -9.61 -29.61 2.58
CA ILE A 350 -10.28 -30.88 2.30
C ILE A 350 -9.37 -31.72 1.42
N LEU A 351 -9.11 -32.97 1.81
CA LEU A 351 -8.38 -33.94 1.01
C LEU A 351 -9.27 -35.14 0.76
N ASN A 352 -9.59 -35.42 -0.51
CA ASN A 352 -10.43 -36.55 -0.92
C ASN A 352 -11.79 -36.61 -0.20
N GLY A 353 -12.41 -35.44 0.04
CA GLY A 353 -13.70 -35.31 0.69
C GLY A 353 -13.66 -35.25 2.22
N GLU A 354 -12.50 -35.39 2.85
CA GLU A 354 -12.34 -35.28 4.30
C GLU A 354 -11.71 -33.94 4.70
N VAL A 355 -12.23 -33.27 5.74
CA VAL A 355 -11.58 -32.09 6.33
C VAL A 355 -10.34 -32.54 7.10
N VAL A 356 -9.17 -32.06 6.68
CA VAL A 356 -7.85 -32.50 7.18
C VAL A 356 -7.00 -31.38 7.77
N SER A 357 -7.39 -30.14 7.54
CA SER A 357 -6.68 -28.97 8.05
C SER A 357 -7.63 -27.79 8.21
N THR A 358 -7.23 -26.82 9.01
CA THR A 358 -8.02 -25.64 9.34
C THR A 358 -7.15 -24.39 9.28
N THR A 359 -7.76 -23.26 8.93
CA THR A 359 -7.25 -21.91 9.19
C THR A 359 -8.43 -21.00 9.47
N ALA A 360 -8.20 -19.89 10.17
CA ALA A 360 -9.15 -18.81 10.35
C ALA A 360 -8.47 -17.46 10.07
N PHE A 361 -9.25 -16.49 9.61
CA PHE A 361 -8.82 -15.09 9.49
C PHE A 361 -9.73 -14.22 10.35
N SER A 362 -9.17 -13.24 11.05
CA SER A 362 -9.94 -12.20 11.71
C SER A 362 -9.51 -10.85 11.17
N LYS A 363 -10.47 -9.97 10.87
CA LYS A 363 -10.20 -8.62 10.38
C LYS A 363 -9.85 -7.73 11.56
N LEU A 364 -8.64 -7.16 11.55
CA LEU A 364 -8.11 -6.33 12.65
C LEU A 364 -8.33 -4.85 12.38
N ASP A 365 -8.10 -4.46 11.13
CA ASP A 365 -8.37 -3.14 10.58
C ASP A 365 -8.87 -3.28 9.14
N THR A 366 -9.09 -2.17 8.46
CA THR A 366 -9.60 -2.08 7.09
C THR A 366 -8.81 -2.94 6.10
N ASP A 367 -7.48 -2.97 6.26
CA ASP A 367 -6.46 -3.55 5.38
C ASP A 367 -5.51 -4.55 6.10
N VAL A 368 -5.76 -4.86 7.39
CA VAL A 368 -4.93 -5.82 8.15
C VAL A 368 -5.75 -7.03 8.61
N LEU A 369 -5.24 -8.23 8.30
CA LEU A 369 -5.81 -9.51 8.74
C LEU A 369 -4.91 -10.21 9.75
N GLY A 370 -5.49 -10.91 10.72
CA GLY A 370 -4.79 -11.91 11.52
C GLY A 370 -5.08 -13.33 11.04
N LEU A 371 -4.06 -14.16 10.84
CA LEU A 371 -4.17 -15.59 10.53
C LEU A 371 -4.07 -16.40 11.83
N TYR A 372 -5.12 -17.18 12.11
CA TYR A 372 -5.28 -17.94 13.34
C TYR A 372 -5.62 -19.41 13.07
N PHE A 373 -5.49 -20.23 14.13
CA PHE A 373 -5.99 -21.60 14.16
C PHE A 373 -5.52 -22.49 12.99
N GLY A 374 -4.30 -22.23 12.52
CA GLY A 374 -3.63 -23.03 11.49
C GLY A 374 -3.29 -24.41 12.02
N ALA A 375 -3.94 -25.45 11.52
CA ALA A 375 -3.70 -26.81 11.99
C ALA A 375 -3.88 -27.87 10.90
N VAL A 376 -3.19 -29.00 11.07
CA VAL A 376 -3.27 -30.18 10.18
C VAL A 376 -3.39 -31.42 11.06
N LYS A 377 -4.28 -32.35 10.68
CA LYS A 377 -4.42 -33.65 11.37
C LYS A 377 -3.04 -34.32 11.55
N PRO A 378 -2.72 -34.88 12.73
CA PRO A 378 -1.37 -35.36 13.02
C PRO A 378 -0.86 -36.41 12.03
N SER A 379 -1.72 -37.31 11.58
CA SER A 379 -1.42 -38.37 10.59
C SER A 379 -1.05 -37.85 9.20
N LEU A 380 -1.28 -36.57 8.91
CA LEU A 380 -1.07 -35.95 7.60
C LEU A 380 -0.03 -34.82 7.64
N ARG A 381 0.61 -34.59 8.79
CA ARG A 381 1.72 -33.64 8.92
C ARG A 381 2.90 -34.07 8.03
N GLY A 382 3.69 -33.10 7.55
CA GLY A 382 4.83 -33.35 6.67
C GLY A 382 4.49 -33.62 5.19
N ARG A 383 3.21 -33.64 4.82
CA ARG A 383 2.75 -33.89 3.42
C ARG A 383 2.47 -32.61 2.62
N GLY A 384 2.96 -31.45 3.07
CA GLY A 384 2.72 -30.15 2.42
C GLY A 384 1.30 -29.57 2.61
N ILE A 385 0.37 -30.28 3.26
CA ILE A 385 -1.03 -29.84 3.42
C ILE A 385 -1.13 -28.48 4.11
N GLY A 386 -0.44 -28.28 5.24
CA GLY A 386 -0.50 -27.01 5.98
C GLY A 386 -0.09 -25.81 5.11
N ARG A 387 1.00 -25.96 4.34
CA ARG A 387 1.46 -24.95 3.36
C ARG A 387 0.39 -24.70 2.29
N ALA A 388 -0.18 -25.77 1.72
CA ALA A 388 -1.23 -25.66 0.71
C ALA A 388 -2.49 -24.97 1.26
N THR A 389 -2.89 -25.25 2.49
CA THR A 389 -4.03 -24.62 3.17
C THR A 389 -3.76 -23.12 3.32
N VAL A 390 -2.66 -22.72 3.95
CA VAL A 390 -2.31 -21.30 4.17
C VAL A 390 -2.24 -20.52 2.86
N ILE A 391 -1.52 -21.03 1.85
CA ILE A 391 -1.41 -20.33 0.55
C ILE A 391 -2.77 -20.16 -0.12
N LYS A 392 -3.58 -21.22 -0.18
CA LYS A 392 -4.88 -21.16 -0.85
C LYS A 392 -5.85 -20.23 -0.13
N THR A 393 -5.85 -20.22 1.20
CA THR A 393 -6.78 -19.39 1.97
C THR A 393 -6.36 -17.92 1.95
N ILE A 394 -5.06 -17.61 2.00
CA ILE A 394 -4.54 -16.25 1.75
C ILE A 394 -5.02 -15.74 0.38
N LYS A 395 -4.86 -16.54 -0.69
CA LYS A 395 -5.33 -16.18 -2.03
C LYS A 395 -6.84 -15.92 -2.10
N ASP A 396 -7.63 -16.61 -1.28
CA ASP A 396 -9.07 -16.41 -1.25
C ASP A 396 -9.46 -15.12 -0.51
N VAL A 397 -8.87 -14.86 0.67
CA VAL A 397 -9.17 -13.63 1.44
C VAL A 397 -8.64 -12.36 0.78
N THR A 398 -7.55 -12.44 0.04
CA THR A 398 -6.93 -11.27 -0.63
C THR A 398 -7.48 -11.01 -2.04
N LYS A 399 -8.46 -11.80 -2.51
CA LYS A 399 -8.94 -11.71 -3.90
C LYS A 399 -9.70 -10.42 -4.20
N ASN A 400 -10.44 -9.90 -3.23
CA ASN A 400 -11.38 -8.79 -3.41
C ASN A 400 -11.14 -7.62 -2.45
N ASP A 401 -10.20 -7.78 -1.51
CA ASP A 401 -9.91 -6.80 -0.47
C ASP A 401 -8.48 -6.28 -0.67
N ASP A 402 -8.29 -4.98 -0.47
CA ASP A 402 -6.98 -4.34 -0.48
C ASP A 402 -6.32 -4.57 0.88
N ILE A 403 -5.75 -5.77 1.06
CA ILE A 403 -5.08 -6.18 2.29
C ILE A 403 -3.60 -5.80 2.20
N GLU A 404 -3.15 -4.95 3.11
CA GLU A 404 -1.75 -4.55 3.21
C GLU A 404 -0.93 -5.62 3.93
N PHE A 405 -1.43 -6.18 5.03
CA PHE A 405 -0.71 -7.16 5.84
C PHE A 405 -1.58 -8.29 6.36
N ILE A 406 -0.96 -9.47 6.44
CA ILE A 406 -1.46 -10.62 7.19
C ILE A 406 -0.50 -10.88 8.34
N LEU A 407 -0.98 -10.76 9.57
CA LEU A 407 -0.23 -10.97 10.80
C LEU A 407 -0.47 -12.38 11.35
N LEU A 408 0.54 -12.97 11.97
CA LEU A 408 0.37 -14.20 12.75
C LEU A 408 1.38 -14.28 13.89
N GLN A 409 1.11 -15.17 14.83
CA GLN A 409 2.10 -15.64 15.80
C GLN A 409 2.32 -17.13 15.64
N SER A 410 3.58 -17.58 15.69
CA SER A 410 3.92 -18.99 15.49
C SER A 410 5.02 -19.49 16.43
N PRO A 411 4.92 -20.74 16.89
CA PRO A 411 6.06 -21.49 17.41
C PRO A 411 7.24 -21.53 16.44
N ASP A 412 8.45 -21.61 16.99
CA ASP A 412 9.71 -21.65 16.23
C ASP A 412 9.73 -22.76 15.17
N LYS A 413 9.19 -23.94 15.51
CA LYS A 413 9.14 -25.12 14.62
C LYS A 413 8.38 -24.91 13.29
N TYR A 414 7.60 -23.83 13.14
CA TYR A 414 6.87 -23.54 11.92
C TYR A 414 7.43 -22.35 11.12
N VAL A 415 8.40 -21.61 11.66
CA VAL A 415 8.97 -20.40 11.04
C VAL A 415 9.52 -20.70 9.65
N ASP A 416 10.35 -21.73 9.50
CA ASP A 416 10.90 -22.15 8.20
C ASP A 416 9.84 -22.38 7.11
N MET A 417 8.66 -22.88 7.49
CA MET A 417 7.55 -23.10 6.56
C MET A 417 6.92 -21.78 6.15
N LEU A 418 6.72 -20.87 7.10
CA LEU A 418 6.07 -19.59 6.92
C LEU A 418 6.96 -18.63 6.12
N GLU A 419 8.27 -18.62 6.36
CA GLU A 419 9.24 -17.88 5.56
C GLU A 419 9.25 -18.34 4.10
N LYS A 420 9.12 -19.66 3.84
CA LYS A 420 8.97 -20.19 2.47
C LYS A 420 7.67 -19.78 1.79
N ILE A 421 6.66 -19.36 2.54
CA ILE A 421 5.41 -18.78 2.02
C ILE A 421 5.57 -17.26 1.81
N GLY A 422 6.58 -16.63 2.42
CA GLY A 422 6.88 -15.20 2.31
C GLY A 422 6.62 -14.42 3.60
N PHE A 423 6.25 -15.07 4.71
CA PHE A 423 6.15 -14.37 5.99
C PHE A 423 7.52 -13.89 6.44
N VAL A 424 7.56 -12.68 6.97
CA VAL A 424 8.76 -12.03 7.49
C VAL A 424 8.65 -11.95 9.00
N HIS A 425 9.71 -12.35 9.69
CA HIS A 425 9.81 -12.20 11.14
C HIS A 425 9.84 -10.71 11.53
N SER A 426 9.03 -10.35 12.53
CA SER A 426 8.93 -9.00 13.07
C SER A 426 9.64 -8.91 14.43
N HIS A 427 9.12 -9.62 15.43
CA HIS A 427 9.62 -9.60 16.81
C HIS A 427 9.10 -10.84 17.56
N TYR A 428 9.54 -11.00 18.81
CA TYR A 428 9.08 -12.06 19.69
C TYR A 428 8.10 -11.52 20.74
N ILE A 429 7.13 -12.35 21.12
CA ILE A 429 6.28 -12.12 22.29
C ILE A 429 6.47 -13.27 23.28
N ASN A 430 6.70 -12.93 24.55
CA ASN A 430 6.74 -13.90 25.62
C ASN A 430 5.31 -14.37 25.96
N ASN A 431 5.09 -15.67 25.83
CA ASN A 431 3.80 -16.28 26.06
C ASN A 431 3.43 -16.34 27.56
N ASP A 432 4.39 -16.16 28.46
CA ASP A 432 4.20 -16.25 29.92
C ASP A 432 3.86 -14.91 30.59
N MET A 433 4.02 -13.76 29.93
CA MET A 433 4.00 -12.45 30.59
C MET A 433 2.64 -11.73 30.69
N ASP A 434 1.57 -12.26 30.11
CA ASP A 434 0.25 -11.64 30.19
C ASP A 434 -0.79 -12.62 30.77
N ILE A 435 -0.97 -12.55 32.11
CA ILE A 435 -2.20 -12.84 32.84
C ILE A 435 -2.41 -11.74 33.88
#